data_AF-A0A7J7D0X3-F1
#
_entry.id   AF-A0A7J7D0X3-F1
#
_cell.length_a   1.000
_cell.length_b   1.000
_cell.length_c   1.000
_cell.angle_alpha   90.00
_cell.angle_beta   90.00
_cell.angle_gamma   90.00
#
_symmetry.space_group_name_H-M   'P 1'
#
loop_
_entity.id
_entity.type
_entity.pdbx_description
1 polymer ?
#
loop_
_entity_poly.entity_id
_entity_poly.type
_entity_poly.pdbx_seq_one_letter_code
_entity_poly.pdbx_strand_id
1 'polypeptide(L)'
;MGSEGVPPAITIHVTGFKKFHGVSENPTEIIVCNLKEYLNKKGLPKGLILGSCSILETAGQGALVPLYQTLQSAISSKESESSNPGRVIWVHFGVNSGATRFAIEHQAVNEATFRCPDEMGWKPQKVPIIPADGGISRIREVKWVKYYCITIFIGFMF
;
A
#
# COMPACT_ATOMS: atom_id res chain seq x y z
N MET A 1 1.39 -22.85 -35.73
CA MET A 1 0.66 -23.08 -34.46
C MET A 1 1.30 -22.17 -33.42
N GLY A 2 0.73 -20.99 -33.20
CA GLY A 2 1.28 -19.99 -32.29
C GLY A 2 1.12 -20.47 -30.85
N SER A 3 2.24 -20.75 -30.18
CA SER A 3 2.26 -20.85 -28.73
C SER A 3 2.10 -19.43 -28.19
N GLU A 4 0.88 -18.96 -27.99
CA GLU A 4 0.67 -17.81 -27.11
C GLU A 4 1.23 -18.21 -25.75
N GLY A 5 2.37 -17.62 -25.39
CA GLY A 5 3.04 -17.88 -24.13
C GLY A 5 2.08 -17.60 -22.97
N VAL A 6 2.12 -18.46 -21.94
CA VAL A 6 1.31 -18.30 -20.74
C VAL A 6 1.47 -16.86 -20.22
N PRO A 7 0.37 -16.11 -19.99
CA PRO A 7 0.44 -14.75 -19.49
C PRO A 7 1.27 -14.69 -18.20
N PRO A 8 2.17 -13.71 -18.06
CA PRO A 8 3.01 -13.60 -16.87
C PRO A 8 2.14 -13.48 -15.62
N ALA A 9 2.46 -14.27 -14.60
CA ALA A 9 1.75 -14.26 -13.34
C ALA A 9 1.78 -12.87 -12.70
N ILE A 10 0.66 -12.49 -12.07
CA ILE A 10 0.47 -11.23 -11.35
C ILE A 10 0.54 -11.55 -9.86
N THR A 11 1.52 -10.99 -9.17
CA THR A 11 1.65 -11.08 -7.71
C THR A 11 1.06 -9.84 -7.06
N ILE A 12 0.13 -10.01 -6.12
CA ILE A 12 -0.46 -8.91 -5.34
C ILE A 12 0.11 -8.94 -3.92
N HIS A 13 0.65 -7.81 -3.47
CA HIS A 13 1.00 -7.57 -2.07
C HIS A 13 0.00 -6.60 -1.47
N VAL A 14 -0.48 -6.90 -0.28
CA VAL A 14 -1.54 -6.14 0.38
C VAL A 14 -1.05 -5.62 1.71
N THR A 15 -1.32 -4.35 1.99
CA THR A 15 -1.01 -3.70 3.26
C THR A 15 -2.26 -3.08 3.86
N GLY A 16 -2.32 -3.08 5.19
CA GLY A 16 -3.33 -2.37 5.99
C GLY A 16 -2.68 -1.73 7.20
N PHE A 17 -3.46 -1.06 8.03
CA PHE A 17 -2.96 -0.39 9.23
C PHE A 17 -3.50 -1.02 10.50
N LYS A 18 -2.69 -0.98 11.56
CA LYS A 18 -3.14 -1.27 12.93
C LYS A 18 -4.23 -0.27 13.37
N LYS A 19 -4.81 -0.54 14.53
CA LYS A 19 -5.65 0.43 15.26
C LYS A 19 -4.95 1.78 15.48
N PHE A 20 -5.77 2.80 15.75
CA PHE A 20 -5.35 4.19 15.94
C PHE A 20 -6.28 4.91 16.92
N HIS A 21 -5.74 5.80 17.76
CA HIS A 21 -6.45 6.74 18.64
C HIS A 21 -7.77 6.21 19.23
N GLY A 22 -7.66 5.23 20.13
CA GLY A 22 -8.83 4.76 20.88
C GLY A 22 -9.91 4.05 20.05
N VAL A 23 -9.71 3.88 18.73
CA VAL A 23 -10.53 3.00 17.91
C VAL A 23 -10.11 1.57 18.24
N SER A 24 -11.05 0.76 18.71
CA SER A 24 -10.78 -0.62 19.13
C SER A 24 -10.32 -1.51 17.97
N GLU A 25 -10.81 -1.23 16.76
CA GLU A 25 -10.59 -2.06 15.57
C GLU A 25 -10.43 -1.21 14.30
N ASN A 26 -9.39 -1.51 13.51
CA ASN A 26 -9.23 -0.93 12.18
C ASN A 26 -9.78 -1.89 11.12
N PRO A 27 -10.76 -1.50 10.30
CA PRO A 27 -11.33 -2.39 9.28
C PRO A 27 -10.29 -2.87 8.27
N THR A 28 -9.23 -2.08 8.02
CA THR A 28 -8.15 -2.49 7.10
C THR A 28 -7.32 -3.63 7.67
N GLU A 29 -7.09 -3.66 8.99
CA GLU A 29 -6.42 -4.76 9.68
C GLU A 29 -7.21 -6.06 9.51
N ILE A 30 -8.52 -6.00 9.78
CA ILE A 30 -9.43 -7.14 9.64
C ILE A 30 -9.44 -7.69 8.21
N ILE A 31 -9.55 -6.82 7.21
CA ILE A 31 -9.55 -7.22 5.79
C ILE A 31 -8.24 -7.95 5.45
N VAL A 32 -7.09 -7.36 5.79
CA VAL A 32 -5.78 -7.89 5.39
C VAL A 32 -5.44 -9.18 6.13
N CYS A 33 -5.78 -9.30 7.42
CA CYS A 33 -5.61 -10.52 8.19
C CYS A 33 -6.45 -11.68 7.63
N ASN A 34 -7.70 -11.41 7.26
CA ASN A 34 -8.63 -12.43 6.79
C ASN A 34 -8.46 -12.78 5.29
N LEU A 35 -7.76 -11.94 4.53
CA LEU A 35 -7.64 -12.06 3.08
C LEU A 35 -7.07 -13.41 2.64
N LYS A 36 -6.02 -13.89 3.32
CA LYS A 36 -5.37 -15.17 3.00
C LYS A 36 -6.36 -16.34 3.15
N GLU A 37 -7.08 -16.40 4.26
CA GLU A 37 -8.07 -17.45 4.49
C GLU A 37 -9.25 -17.37 3.52
N TYR A 38 -9.71 -16.15 3.23
CA TYR A 38 -10.79 -15.92 2.27
C TYR A 38 -10.41 -16.42 0.88
N LEU A 39 -9.20 -16.11 0.41
CA LEU A 39 -8.69 -16.55 -0.88
C LEU A 39 -8.42 -18.05 -0.94
N ASN A 40 -8.02 -18.68 0.17
CA ASN A 40 -7.90 -20.13 0.24
C ASN A 40 -9.27 -20.82 0.10
N LYS A 41 -10.33 -20.22 0.65
CA LYS A 41 -11.71 -20.76 0.56
C LYS A 41 -12.36 -20.52 -0.80
N LYS A 42 -12.12 -19.35 -1.41
CA LYS A 42 -12.75 -18.94 -2.68
C LYS A 42 -11.92 -19.27 -3.92
N GLY A 43 -10.64 -19.55 -3.74
CA GLY A 43 -9.68 -19.64 -4.82
C GLY A 43 -9.24 -18.28 -5.36
N LEU A 44 -8.17 -18.30 -6.13
CA LEU A 44 -7.64 -17.16 -6.87
C LEU A 44 -7.88 -17.37 -8.36
N PRO A 45 -8.17 -16.30 -9.13
CA PRO A 45 -8.17 -16.38 -10.59
C PRO A 45 -6.85 -16.93 -11.13
N LYS A 46 -6.89 -17.64 -12.25
CA LYS A 46 -5.69 -18.17 -12.91
C LYS A 46 -4.71 -17.04 -13.23
N GLY A 47 -3.44 -17.25 -12.90
CA GLY A 47 -2.39 -16.26 -13.10
C GLY A 47 -2.31 -15.19 -12.01
N LEU A 48 -3.13 -15.26 -10.95
CA LEU A 48 -3.03 -14.37 -9.79
C LEU A 48 -2.39 -15.09 -8.60
N ILE A 49 -1.40 -14.44 -7.99
CA ILE A 49 -0.67 -14.94 -6.84
C ILE A 49 -0.83 -13.91 -5.71
N LEU A 50 -1.22 -14.36 -4.53
CA LEU A 50 -1.12 -13.55 -3.32
C LEU A 50 0.32 -13.63 -2.80
N GLY A 51 1.02 -12.50 -2.78
CA GLY A 51 2.39 -12.38 -2.29
C GLY A 51 2.41 -12.28 -0.76
N SER A 52 2.25 -11.06 -0.23
CA SER A 52 2.23 -10.79 1.21
C SER A 52 0.96 -10.06 1.64
N CYS A 53 0.61 -10.22 2.91
CA CYS A 53 -0.39 -9.45 3.63
C CYS A 53 0.29 -8.90 4.88
N SER A 54 0.53 -7.58 4.93
CA SER A 54 1.32 -6.94 5.97
C SER A 54 0.50 -5.86 6.69
N ILE A 55 0.55 -5.85 8.01
CA ILE A 55 -0.06 -4.78 8.82
C ILE A 55 1.03 -3.79 9.22
N LEU A 56 0.81 -2.51 8.89
CA LEU A 56 1.71 -1.41 9.21
C LEU A 56 1.26 -0.70 10.49
N GLU A 57 2.21 -0.15 11.23
CA GLU A 57 1.90 0.77 12.34
C GLU A 57 1.18 2.00 11.79
N THR A 58 0.24 2.53 12.57
CA THR A 58 -0.43 3.78 12.20
C THR A 58 0.38 4.98 12.67
N ALA A 59 1.64 4.99 12.23
CA ALA A 59 2.63 6.00 12.54
C ALA A 59 3.49 6.25 11.30
N GLY A 60 3.74 7.51 10.98
CA GLY A 60 4.49 7.89 9.79
C GLY A 60 5.86 7.24 9.77
N GLN A 61 6.65 7.42 10.83
CA GLN A 61 7.97 6.80 10.95
C GLN A 61 7.90 5.29 11.24
N GLY A 62 6.95 4.86 12.10
CA GLY A 62 6.79 3.44 12.46
C GLY A 62 6.45 2.54 11.27
N ALA A 63 5.76 3.07 10.26
CA ALA A 63 5.37 2.32 9.07
C ALA A 63 6.47 2.20 8.00
N LEU A 64 7.47 3.09 7.98
CA LEU A 64 8.42 3.19 6.87
C LEU A 64 9.25 1.92 6.69
N VAL A 65 9.85 1.40 7.76
CA VAL A 65 10.74 0.24 7.67
C VAL A 65 9.97 -1.00 7.18
N PRO A 66 8.81 -1.38 7.77
CA PRO A 66 8.02 -2.51 7.27
C PRO A 66 7.49 -2.30 5.85
N LEU A 67 7.15 -1.06 5.47
CA LEU A 67 6.74 -0.72 4.11
C LEU A 67 7.87 -0.97 3.12
N TYR A 68 9.06 -0.42 3.35
CA TYR A 68 10.22 -0.61 2.46
C TYR A 68 10.63 -2.08 2.36
N GLN A 69 10.63 -2.82 3.47
CA GLN A 69 10.89 -4.26 3.45
C GLN A 69 9.86 -5.01 2.58
N THR A 70 8.58 -4.66 2.69
CA THR A 70 7.52 -5.26 1.86
C THR A 70 7.73 -4.95 0.38
N LEU A 71 8.03 -3.69 0.04
CA LEU A 71 8.31 -3.28 -1.34
C LEU A 71 9.54 -4.00 -1.92
N GLN A 72 10.62 -4.08 -1.15
CA GLN A 72 11.87 -4.70 -1.58
C GLN A 72 11.73 -6.21 -1.76
N SER A 73 11.05 -6.91 -0.85
CA SER A 73 10.82 -8.36 -0.94
C SER A 73 10.11 -8.77 -2.24
N ALA A 74 9.21 -7.92 -2.72
CA ALA A 74 8.45 -8.17 -3.93
C ALA A 74 9.28 -7.97 -5.22
N ILE A 75 10.35 -7.18 -5.16
CA ILE A 75 11.26 -6.91 -6.29
C ILE A 75 12.40 -7.92 -6.31
N SER A 76 13.02 -8.24 -5.17
CA SER A 76 14.18 -9.13 -5.08
C SER A 76 13.87 -10.60 -5.40
N SER A 77 12.60 -11.02 -5.34
CA SER A 77 12.18 -12.39 -5.72
C SER A 77 12.37 -12.74 -7.21
N LYS A 78 12.76 -11.78 -8.05
CA LYS A 78 12.77 -11.89 -9.53
C LYS A 78 14.14 -11.78 -10.19
N GLU A 79 15.23 -11.78 -9.42
CA GLU A 79 16.59 -11.81 -10.00
C GLU A 79 17.01 -13.19 -10.56
N SER A 80 16.12 -14.19 -10.53
CA SER A 80 16.31 -15.43 -11.30
C SER A 80 15.90 -15.20 -12.76
N GLU A 81 16.78 -15.59 -13.70
CA GLU A 81 16.81 -15.32 -15.15
C GLU A 81 15.58 -15.81 -15.97
N SER A 82 14.35 -15.54 -15.54
CA SER A 82 13.15 -15.86 -16.31
C SER A 82 12.82 -14.72 -17.29
N SER A 83 12.67 -15.06 -18.56
CA SER A 83 12.38 -14.15 -19.69
C SER A 83 10.98 -13.51 -19.65
N ASN A 84 10.23 -13.70 -18.56
CA ASN A 84 8.94 -13.04 -18.29
C ASN A 84 8.88 -12.64 -16.81
N PRO A 85 9.40 -11.46 -16.42
CA PRO A 85 9.22 -10.98 -15.07
C PRO A 85 7.72 -10.82 -14.81
N GLY A 86 7.17 -11.62 -13.89
CA GLY A 86 5.76 -11.50 -13.49
C GLY A 86 5.42 -10.04 -13.14
N ARG A 87 4.14 -9.67 -13.14
CA ARG A 87 3.73 -8.31 -12.72
C ARG A 87 3.60 -8.26 -11.21
N VAL A 88 4.01 -7.16 -10.56
CA VAL A 88 3.76 -6.92 -9.14
C VAL A 88 2.74 -5.80 -9.01
N ILE A 89 1.73 -6.01 -8.17
CA ILE A 89 0.76 -4.99 -7.77
C ILE A 89 0.84 -4.85 -6.26
N TRP A 90 0.97 -3.63 -5.76
CA TRP A 90 0.80 -3.34 -4.34
C TRP A 90 -0.55 -2.66 -4.13
N VAL A 91 -1.32 -3.19 -3.19
CA VAL A 91 -2.59 -2.64 -2.73
C VAL A 91 -2.41 -2.19 -1.30
N HIS A 92 -2.72 -0.92 -1.03
CA HIS A 92 -2.56 -0.32 0.29
C HIS A 92 -3.93 0.16 0.78
N PHE A 93 -4.43 -0.45 1.85
CA PHE A 93 -5.71 -0.11 2.45
C PHE A 93 -5.55 0.95 3.53
N GLY A 94 -6.27 2.06 3.37
CA GLY A 94 -6.49 3.08 4.40
C GLY A 94 -7.94 3.09 4.87
N VAL A 95 -8.18 3.72 6.02
CA VAL A 95 -9.54 3.93 6.55
C VAL A 95 -9.94 5.39 6.38
N ASN A 96 -11.15 5.61 5.89
CA ASN A 96 -11.82 6.91 5.87
C ASN A 96 -13.18 6.75 6.54
N SER A 97 -13.29 7.18 7.80
CA SER A 97 -14.47 7.05 8.66
C SER A 97 -15.73 7.71 8.09
N GLY A 98 -15.57 8.75 7.27
CA GLY A 98 -16.70 9.44 6.63
C GLY A 98 -17.15 8.83 5.31
N ALA A 99 -16.45 7.81 4.79
CA ALA A 99 -16.78 7.19 3.51
C ALA A 99 -17.83 6.09 3.67
N THR A 100 -18.82 6.06 2.77
CA THR A 100 -19.86 5.01 2.72
C THR A 100 -19.53 3.87 1.77
N ARG A 101 -18.40 3.96 1.06
CA ARG A 101 -17.97 3.05 0.01
C ARG A 101 -16.46 3.04 -0.13
N PHE A 102 -15.92 2.01 -0.77
CA PHE A 102 -14.53 1.98 -1.21
C PHE A 102 -14.28 3.08 -2.25
N ALA A 103 -13.10 3.71 -2.14
CA ALA A 103 -12.59 4.68 -3.08
C ALA A 103 -11.16 4.30 -3.49
N ILE A 104 -10.76 4.68 -4.70
CA ILE A 104 -9.39 4.52 -5.18
C ILE A 104 -8.77 5.91 -5.14
N GLU A 105 -7.65 6.04 -4.45
CA GLU A 105 -6.88 7.28 -4.45
C GLU A 105 -6.22 7.48 -5.83
N HIS A 106 -6.53 8.62 -6.46
CA HIS A 106 -5.97 8.96 -7.77
C HIS A 106 -4.59 9.61 -7.66
N GLN A 107 -4.26 10.17 -6.51
CA GLN A 107 -3.06 10.98 -6.32
C GLN A 107 -2.60 10.96 -4.86
N ALA A 108 -1.27 10.95 -4.68
CA ALA A 108 -0.62 11.25 -3.41
C ALA A 108 0.11 12.60 -3.51
N VAL A 109 0.07 13.38 -2.44
CA VAL A 109 0.73 14.70 -2.35
C VAL A 109 1.95 14.65 -1.43
N ASN A 110 2.98 15.44 -1.74
CA ASN A 110 4.20 15.54 -0.91
C ASN A 110 4.00 16.48 0.29
N GLU A 111 2.94 16.28 1.07
CA GLU A 111 2.62 17.07 2.25
C GLU A 111 2.14 16.18 3.39
N ALA A 112 2.78 16.32 4.55
CA ALA A 112 2.35 15.74 5.82
C ALA A 112 1.70 16.84 6.68
N THR A 113 0.37 16.76 6.80
CA THR A 113 -0.43 17.61 7.67
C THR A 113 -1.44 16.73 8.40
N PHE A 114 -1.25 16.52 9.71
CA PHE A 114 -2.13 15.67 10.50
C PHE A 114 -3.05 16.48 11.42
N ARG A 115 -4.34 16.10 11.49
CA ARG A 115 -5.32 16.74 12.39
C ARG A 115 -5.05 16.39 13.86
N CYS A 116 -4.65 15.15 14.11
CA CYS A 116 -4.25 14.60 15.41
C CYS A 116 -2.84 13.97 15.31
N PRO A 117 -2.15 13.76 16.43
CA PRO A 117 -0.88 13.02 16.42
C PRO A 117 -1.05 11.62 15.82
N ASP A 118 0.01 11.02 15.31
CA ASP A 118 0.02 9.60 15.00
C ASP A 118 0.18 8.73 16.28
N GLU A 119 0.24 7.39 16.18
CA GLU A 119 0.44 6.52 17.37
C GLU A 119 1.80 6.72 18.07
N MET A 120 2.75 7.41 17.42
CA MET A 120 4.05 7.77 18.00
C MET A 120 4.09 9.25 18.44
N GLY A 121 2.95 9.95 18.42
CA GLY A 121 2.85 11.35 18.82
C GLY A 121 3.29 12.37 17.76
N TRP A 122 3.59 11.94 16.53
CA TRP A 122 4.02 12.85 15.47
C TRP A 122 2.81 13.57 14.85
N LYS A 123 2.81 14.90 14.90
CA LYS A 123 1.75 15.77 14.33
C LYS A 123 2.35 16.86 13.43
N PRO A 124 2.82 16.51 12.22
CA PRO A 124 3.39 17.48 11.29
C PRO A 124 2.32 18.47 10.80
N GLN A 125 2.75 19.68 10.47
CA GLN A 125 1.92 20.73 9.87
C GLN A 125 2.64 21.30 8.65
N LYS A 126 2.10 21.06 7.45
CA LYS A 126 2.64 21.55 6.16
C LYS A 126 4.11 21.17 5.93
N VAL A 127 4.51 19.97 6.35
CA VAL A 127 5.88 19.47 6.21
C VAL A 127 5.98 18.61 4.94
N PRO A 128 7.02 18.74 4.10
CA PRO A 128 7.20 17.83 2.98
C PRO A 128 7.49 16.40 3.46
N ILE A 129 6.86 15.39 2.84
CA ILE A 129 7.10 13.96 3.15
C ILE A 129 8.51 13.57 2.73
N ILE A 130 8.91 13.97 1.52
CA ILE A 130 10.25 13.79 0.96
C ILE A 130 10.81 15.20 0.67
N PRO A 131 11.67 15.75 1.54
CA PRO A 131 12.24 17.09 1.35
C PRO A 131 13.02 17.23 0.04
N ALA A 132 13.68 16.16 -0.40
CA ALA A 132 14.43 16.12 -1.67
C ALA A 132 13.52 16.30 -2.91
N ASP A 133 12.23 15.98 -2.80
CA ASP A 133 11.28 16.13 -3.91
C ASP A 133 10.80 17.59 -4.06
N GLY A 134 11.18 18.49 -3.16
CA GLY A 134 10.84 19.92 -3.17
C GLY A 134 9.76 20.28 -2.14
N GLY A 135 9.25 21.51 -2.23
CA GLY A 135 8.19 22.00 -1.33
C GLY A 135 6.82 21.36 -1.59
N ILE A 136 5.89 21.56 -0.65
CA ILE A 136 4.54 20.98 -0.64
C ILE A 136 3.65 21.37 -1.84
N SER A 137 3.95 22.50 -2.50
CA SER A 137 3.23 22.97 -3.69
C SER A 137 3.60 22.24 -4.98
N ARG A 138 4.65 21.40 -4.94
CA ARG A 138 5.14 20.70 -6.12
C ARG A 138 4.41 19.37 -6.27
N ILE A 139 3.56 19.30 -7.30
CA ILE A 139 2.99 18.03 -7.75
C ILE A 139 4.03 17.34 -8.62
N ARG A 140 4.49 16.18 -8.20
CA ARG A 140 5.33 15.33 -9.06
C ARG A 140 4.42 14.64 -10.06
N GLU A 141 4.63 14.89 -11.34
CA GLU A 141 4.06 14.06 -12.39
C GLU A 141 4.82 12.73 -12.37
N VAL A 142 4.27 11.74 -11.67
CA VAL A 142 4.73 10.36 -11.81
C VAL A 142 4.29 9.92 -13.21
N LYS A 143 5.18 10.05 -14.20
CA LYS A 143 5.05 9.26 -15.43
C LYS A 143 4.83 7.84 -14.97
N TRP A 144 3.77 7.18 -15.46
CA TRP A 144 3.32 5.84 -15.10
C TRP A 144 4.41 4.77 -15.34
N VAL A 145 5.52 4.86 -14.61
CA VAL A 145 6.48 3.79 -14.44
C VAL A 145 5.77 2.80 -13.54
N LYS A 146 5.75 1.54 -13.98
CA LYS A 146 5.01 0.39 -13.42
C LYS A 146 5.39 0.04 -11.98
N TYR A 147 5.23 0.97 -11.05
CA TYR A 147 5.37 0.80 -9.61
C TYR A 147 4.17 1.48 -8.97
N TYR A 148 3.09 0.71 -8.80
CA TYR A 148 1.91 1.15 -8.08
C TYR A 148 2.26 1.24 -6.59
N CYS A 149 2.75 2.40 -6.14
CA CYS A 149 2.83 2.72 -4.73
C CYS A 149 1.62 3.61 -4.40
N ILE A 150 0.54 2.99 -3.94
CA ILE A 150 -0.61 3.72 -3.38
C ILE A 150 -0.12 4.25 -2.02
N THR A 151 0.20 5.53 -1.96
CA THR A 151 0.60 6.19 -0.72
C THR A 151 -0.62 6.39 0.17
N ILE A 152 -0.58 5.71 1.31
CA ILE A 152 -1.00 6.12 2.65
C ILE A 152 -1.63 7.52 2.73
N PHE A 153 -2.97 7.59 2.72
CA PHE A 153 -3.68 8.70 3.34
C PHE A 153 -3.82 8.35 4.83
N ILE A 154 -2.94 8.89 5.69
CA ILE A 154 -3.27 9.06 7.12
C ILE A 154 -4.06 10.37 7.22
N GLY A 155 -5.24 10.37 6.59
CA GLY A 155 -6.23 11.43 6.78
C GLY A 155 -7.23 10.93 7.80
N PHE A 156 -6.90 11.11 9.08
CA PHE A 156 -7.90 10.99 10.14
C PHE A 156 -8.92 12.11 9.95
N MET A 157 -9.98 11.80 9.23
CA MET A 157 -11.20 12.57 9.29
C MET A 157 -11.92 12.16 10.58
N PHE A 158 -11.53 12.77 11.70
CA PHE A 158 -12.52 13.10 12.70
C PHE A 158 -13.08 14.49 12.34
#